data_AF-A0A010QSU1-F1
#
_entry.id   AF-A0A010QSU1-F1
#
_cell.length_a   1.000
_cell.length_b   1.000
_cell.length_c   1.000
_cell.angle_alpha   90.00
_cell.angle_beta   90.00
_cell.angle_gamma   90.00
#
_symmetry.space_group_name_H-M   'P 1'
#
loop_
_entity.id
_entity.type
_entity.pdbx_description
1 polymer ?
#
loop_
_entity_poly.entity_id
_entity_poly.type
_entity_poly.pdbx_seq_one_letter_code
_entity_poly.pdbx_strand_id
1 'polypeptide(L)'
;MFAAFRFGRDLWDPSHRFETSWLLSPYLLAACRALISLYIFVVRFFVIGWTCTHAEDGGCKVVGQSFSYFTVLTYWGLAFYFLISAIHTFTYAHSGTPLLDRFPRPLQALHAFYYSTIVTYPFIVTIVYWAIIYSAPWYTEQFEAFSNISQHGLNSAFALFEIVIPRTSAAQLEWVHMLWLIIVLALYLALAYVTYYTQGFYTYDFLNIDKNGSGKVAAYIIGIAVAGIVFYLIAKGLIWLREWITEKKLGMDGKFAQQRFRNYDTELGTITSKH
;
A
#
# COMPACT_ATOMS: atom_id res chain seq x y z
N MET A 1 -23.27 -17.23 -6.15
CA MET A 1 -22.10 -16.42 -5.76
C MET A 1 -20.88 -17.33 -5.73
N PHE A 2 -19.96 -17.18 -6.69
CA PHE A 2 -18.78 -18.03 -6.83
C PHE A 2 -17.98 -18.07 -5.53
N ALA A 3 -17.45 -19.23 -5.14
CA ALA A 3 -16.70 -19.42 -3.90
C ALA A 3 -15.53 -18.43 -3.75
N ALA A 4 -14.98 -17.94 -4.87
CA ALA A 4 -13.91 -16.96 -4.94
C ALA A 4 -14.23 -15.57 -4.37
N PHE A 5 -15.51 -15.22 -4.17
CA PHE A 5 -15.92 -13.91 -3.62
C PHE A 5 -16.51 -14.00 -2.21
N ARG A 6 -16.42 -15.18 -1.56
CA ARG A 6 -16.88 -15.35 -0.19
C ARG A 6 -15.76 -14.98 0.77
N PHE A 7 -16.07 -14.17 1.78
CA PHE A 7 -15.15 -13.94 2.87
C PHE A 7 -14.89 -15.23 3.64
N GLY A 8 -13.62 -15.45 4.01
CA GLY A 8 -13.20 -16.56 4.85
C GLY A 8 -13.95 -16.58 6.18
N ARG A 9 -14.25 -17.79 6.67
CA ARG A 9 -14.86 -18.00 7.99
C ARG A 9 -13.81 -18.30 9.06
N ASP A 10 -12.61 -18.72 8.65
CA ASP A 10 -11.49 -19.08 9.51
C ASP A 10 -10.91 -17.86 10.22
N LEU A 11 -10.31 -18.06 11.39
CA LEU A 11 -9.74 -16.99 12.21
C LEU A 11 -8.93 -15.99 11.37
N TRP A 12 -9.27 -14.71 11.47
CA TRP A 12 -8.52 -13.63 10.82
C TRP A 12 -7.11 -13.57 11.39
N ASP A 13 -6.11 -13.51 10.51
CA ASP A 13 -4.69 -13.35 10.81
C ASP A 13 -4.26 -13.94 12.18
N PRO A 14 -4.28 -15.28 12.33
CA PRO A 14 -4.17 -15.93 13.64
C PRO A 14 -2.83 -15.72 14.35
N SER A 15 -1.85 -15.10 13.67
CA SER A 15 -0.53 -14.77 14.24
C SER A 15 -0.17 -13.29 14.10
N HIS A 16 -1.17 -12.42 13.81
CA HIS A 16 -1.03 -10.97 13.73
C HIS A 16 0.14 -10.53 12.83
N ARG A 17 0.24 -11.13 11.65
CA ARG A 17 1.31 -10.88 10.66
C ARG A 17 1.26 -9.46 10.09
N PHE A 18 0.10 -8.82 10.05
CA PHE A 18 0.00 -7.41 9.69
C PHE A 18 0.64 -6.49 10.73
N GLU A 19 0.57 -6.84 12.01
CA GLU A 19 1.02 -6.01 13.15
C GLU A 19 2.35 -6.44 13.78
N THR A 20 2.95 -7.52 13.30
CA THR A 20 4.23 -8.03 13.78
C THR A 20 5.30 -7.92 12.69
N SER A 21 6.57 -7.95 13.11
CA SER A 21 7.71 -7.90 12.21
C SER A 21 8.76 -8.94 12.65
N TRP A 22 9.63 -9.38 11.74
CA TRP A 22 10.71 -10.28 12.14
C TRP A 22 11.86 -9.50 12.81
N LEU A 23 11.99 -8.20 12.54
CA LEU A 23 13.13 -7.41 13.01
C LEU A 23 12.78 -6.50 14.20
N LEU A 24 11.77 -5.65 14.02
CA LEU A 24 11.32 -4.62 14.96
C LEU A 24 10.27 -5.14 15.95
N SER A 25 10.31 -4.67 17.19
CA SER A 25 9.19 -4.88 18.13
C SER A 25 7.92 -4.18 17.60
N PRO A 26 6.71 -4.61 18.02
CA PRO A 26 5.46 -3.98 17.58
C PRO A 26 5.42 -2.46 17.82
N TYR A 27 5.96 -1.96 18.94
CA TYR A 27 6.06 -0.52 19.19
C TYR A 27 6.94 0.20 18.17
N LEU A 28 8.10 -0.37 17.81
CA LEU A 28 9.00 0.21 16.83
C LEU A 28 8.40 0.15 15.41
N LEU A 29 7.74 -0.97 15.05
CA LEU A 29 7.02 -1.08 13.78
C LEU A 29 5.92 -0.02 13.66
N ALA A 30 5.13 0.18 14.73
CA ALA A 30 4.10 1.21 14.77
C ALA A 30 4.70 2.61 14.62
N ALA A 31 5.81 2.90 15.31
CA ALA A 31 6.51 4.18 15.21
C ALA A 31 7.06 4.42 13.80
N CYS A 32 7.70 3.44 13.16
CA CYS A 32 8.19 3.57 11.79
C CYS A 32 7.04 3.84 10.81
N ARG A 33 5.93 3.10 10.92
CA ARG A 33 4.74 3.33 10.08
C ARG A 33 4.14 4.73 10.31
N ALA A 34 4.07 5.17 11.57
CA ALA A 34 3.58 6.51 11.90
C ALA A 34 4.50 7.61 11.36
N LEU A 35 5.83 7.43 11.42
CA LEU A 35 6.80 8.38 10.87
C LEU A 35 6.74 8.46 9.34
N ILE A 36 6.60 7.32 8.66
CA ILE A 36 6.39 7.30 7.20
C ILE A 36 5.10 8.02 6.84
N SER A 37 3.99 7.70 7.52
CA SER A 37 2.70 8.39 7.34
C SER A 37 2.85 9.91 7.54
N LEU A 38 3.43 10.32 8.66
CA LEU A 38 3.63 11.74 8.98
C LEU A 38 4.46 12.44 7.92
N TYR A 39 5.58 11.83 7.48
CA TYR A 39 6.40 12.37 6.42
C TYR A 39 5.60 12.59 5.13
N ILE A 40 4.82 11.60 4.69
CA ILE A 40 4.03 11.71 3.46
C ILE A 40 2.99 12.81 3.60
N PHE A 41 2.26 12.89 4.72
CA PHE A 41 1.29 13.97 4.96
C PHE A 41 1.98 15.35 4.96
N VAL A 42 3.13 15.49 5.62
CA VAL A 42 3.90 16.74 5.63
C VAL A 42 4.30 17.13 4.22
N VAL A 43 4.85 16.21 3.42
CA VAL A 43 5.17 16.46 2.01
C VAL A 43 3.93 16.88 1.23
N ARG A 44 2.81 16.17 1.37
CA ARG A 44 1.57 16.49 0.64
C ARG A 44 1.03 17.86 0.98
N PHE A 45 0.92 18.18 2.27
CA PHE A 45 0.41 19.48 2.71
C PHE A 45 1.39 20.61 2.37
N PHE A 46 2.70 20.36 2.45
CA PHE A 46 3.72 21.33 2.03
C PHE A 46 3.64 21.61 0.53
N VAL A 47 3.58 20.58 -0.33
CA VAL A 47 3.44 20.74 -1.78
C VAL A 47 2.14 21.47 -2.13
N ILE A 48 1.03 21.15 -1.46
CA ILE A 48 -0.24 21.86 -1.62
C ILE A 48 -0.10 23.34 -1.26
N GLY A 49 0.43 23.64 -0.07
CA GLY A 49 0.61 25.00 0.41
C GLY A 49 1.53 25.81 -0.48
N TRP A 50 2.70 25.24 -0.81
CA TRP A 50 3.68 25.85 -1.70
C TRP A 50 3.08 26.18 -3.07
N THR A 51 2.51 25.20 -3.76
CA THR A 51 1.92 25.41 -5.09
C THR A 51 0.79 26.42 -5.05
N CYS A 52 -0.02 26.43 -3.99
CA CYS A 52 -1.11 27.39 -3.84
C CYS A 52 -0.65 28.84 -3.70
N THR A 53 0.51 29.07 -3.08
CA THR A 53 1.06 30.41 -2.83
C THR A 53 1.98 30.93 -3.93
N HIS A 54 2.36 30.08 -4.90
CA HIS A 54 3.23 30.42 -6.02
C HIS A 54 2.44 30.33 -7.32
N ALA A 55 2.11 31.48 -7.90
CA ALA A 55 1.27 31.56 -9.10
C ALA A 55 2.01 31.01 -10.34
N GLU A 56 3.33 31.14 -10.35
CA GLU A 56 4.25 30.56 -11.33
C GLU A 56 4.18 29.02 -11.38
N ASP A 57 3.85 28.37 -10.26
CA ASP A 57 3.63 26.91 -10.17
C ASP A 57 2.20 26.50 -10.55
N GLY A 58 1.39 27.44 -11.04
CA GLY A 58 -0.01 27.23 -11.45
C GLY A 58 -1.05 27.43 -10.36
N GLY A 59 -0.63 27.76 -9.13
CA GLY A 59 -1.52 28.13 -8.04
C GLY A 59 -2.44 26.99 -7.55
N CYS A 60 -3.44 27.36 -6.73
CA CYS A 60 -4.39 26.38 -6.19
C CYS A 60 -5.22 25.63 -7.24
N LYS A 61 -5.32 26.15 -8.46
CA LYS A 61 -6.01 25.45 -9.55
C LYS A 61 -5.31 24.11 -9.84
N VAL A 62 -3.99 24.12 -10.05
CA VAL A 62 -3.22 22.91 -10.36
C VAL A 62 -3.23 21.94 -9.18
N VAL A 63 -3.28 22.44 -7.93
CA VAL A 63 -3.48 21.60 -6.75
C VAL A 63 -4.79 20.81 -6.83
N GLY A 64 -5.91 21.45 -7.20
CA GLY A 64 -7.18 20.76 -7.39
C GLY A 64 -7.11 19.70 -8.48
N GLN A 65 -6.45 20.02 -9.59
CA GLN A 65 -6.22 19.10 -10.71
C GLN A 65 -5.28 17.94 -10.35
N SER A 66 -4.42 18.10 -9.34
CA SER A 66 -3.45 17.07 -8.93
C SER A 66 -4.12 15.77 -8.46
N PHE A 67 -5.36 15.81 -7.97
CA PHE A 67 -6.12 14.62 -7.57
C PHE A 67 -6.54 13.73 -8.75
N SER A 68 -6.41 14.20 -9.99
CA SER A 68 -6.62 13.37 -11.18
C SER A 68 -5.40 12.51 -11.55
N TYR A 69 -4.25 12.71 -10.90
CA TYR A 69 -3.03 11.94 -11.18
C TYR A 69 -2.95 10.69 -10.31
N PHE A 70 -2.80 9.52 -10.93
CA PHE A 70 -2.65 8.25 -10.20
C PHE A 70 -1.46 8.26 -9.25
N THR A 71 -0.38 8.95 -9.62
CA THR A 71 0.81 9.09 -8.79
C THR A 71 0.52 9.86 -7.49
N VAL A 72 -0.30 10.90 -7.55
CA VAL A 72 -0.75 11.67 -6.39
C VAL A 72 -1.70 10.82 -5.53
N LEU A 73 -2.65 10.14 -6.16
CA LEU A 73 -3.57 9.22 -5.47
C LEU A 73 -2.84 8.08 -4.77
N THR A 74 -1.80 7.51 -5.39
CA THR A 74 -0.97 6.45 -4.82
C THR A 74 -0.21 6.96 -3.60
N TYR A 75 0.33 8.18 -3.64
CA TYR A 75 1.06 8.76 -2.51
C TYR A 75 0.13 9.09 -1.33
N TRP A 76 -1.08 9.60 -1.58
CA TRP A 76 -2.13 9.68 -0.55
C TRP A 76 -2.52 8.29 -0.01
N GLY A 77 -2.63 7.31 -0.91
CA GLY A 77 -2.88 5.92 -0.56
C GLY A 77 -1.84 5.38 0.42
N LEU A 78 -0.55 5.67 0.22
CA LEU A 78 0.51 5.33 1.17
C LEU A 78 0.32 6.05 2.51
N ALA A 79 0.09 7.36 2.52
CA ALA A 79 -0.12 8.11 3.77
C ALA A 79 -1.18 7.47 4.66
N PHE A 80 -2.37 7.24 4.10
CA PHE A 80 -3.48 6.67 4.85
C PHE A 80 -3.25 5.20 5.21
N TYR A 81 -2.63 4.40 4.34
CA TYR A 81 -2.30 3.02 4.66
C TYR A 81 -1.35 2.95 5.85
N PHE A 82 -0.27 3.74 5.84
CA PHE A 82 0.70 3.75 6.92
C PHE A 82 0.11 4.26 8.23
N LEU A 83 -0.79 5.25 8.18
CA LEU A 83 -1.53 5.72 9.36
C LEU A 83 -2.37 4.60 9.97
N ILE A 84 -3.22 3.96 9.16
CA ILE A 84 -4.13 2.90 9.62
C ILE A 84 -3.33 1.71 10.13
N SER A 85 -2.28 1.31 9.41
CA SER A 85 -1.39 0.22 9.82
C SER A 85 -0.64 0.55 11.11
N ALA A 86 -0.21 1.79 11.31
CA ALA A 86 0.38 2.22 12.58
C ALA A 86 -0.61 2.10 13.74
N ILE A 87 -1.89 2.46 13.55
CA ILE A 87 -2.94 2.33 14.56
C ILE A 87 -3.20 0.85 14.89
N HIS A 88 -3.34 -0.01 13.90
CA HIS A 88 -3.50 -1.45 14.11
C HIS A 88 -2.30 -2.05 14.86
N THR A 89 -1.09 -1.68 14.44
CA THR A 89 0.15 -2.13 15.08
C THR A 89 0.28 -1.63 16.51
N PHE A 90 -0.06 -0.37 16.77
CA PHE A 90 0.02 0.21 18.12
C PHE A 90 -1.00 -0.43 19.07
N THR A 91 -2.24 -0.61 18.61
CA THR A 91 -3.28 -1.27 19.41
C THR A 91 -2.92 -2.71 19.75
N TYR A 92 -2.29 -3.42 18.81
CA TYR A 92 -1.68 -4.72 19.08
C TYR A 92 -0.53 -4.63 20.09
N ALA A 93 0.43 -3.72 19.90
CA ALA A 93 1.57 -3.54 20.79
C ALA A 93 1.13 -3.25 22.25
N HIS A 94 0.06 -2.48 22.41
CA HIS A 94 -0.45 -2.08 23.71
C HIS A 94 -1.33 -3.13 24.39
N SER A 95 -2.18 -3.84 23.63
CA SER A 95 -3.23 -4.68 24.21
C SER A 95 -3.18 -6.16 23.81
N GLY A 96 -2.25 -6.54 22.93
CA GLY A 96 -2.18 -7.89 22.38
C GLY A 96 -3.28 -8.23 21.37
N THR A 97 -4.23 -7.32 21.11
CA THR A 97 -5.29 -7.50 20.11
C THR A 97 -5.36 -6.25 19.23
N PRO A 98 -5.08 -6.34 17.92
CA PRO A 98 -5.16 -5.20 17.02
C PRO A 98 -6.60 -4.70 16.87
N LEU A 99 -6.76 -3.42 16.56
CA LEU A 99 -8.06 -2.85 16.19
C LEU A 99 -8.67 -3.56 14.97
N LEU A 100 -7.83 -4.02 14.04
CA LEU A 100 -8.24 -4.72 12.82
C LEU A 100 -9.04 -6.01 13.12
N ASP A 101 -8.73 -6.71 14.20
CA ASP A 101 -9.46 -7.92 14.63
C ASP A 101 -10.91 -7.63 15.01
N ARG A 102 -11.20 -6.38 15.41
CA ARG A 102 -12.54 -5.95 15.81
C ARG A 102 -13.40 -5.53 14.62
N PHE A 103 -12.80 -5.35 13.45
CA PHE A 103 -13.53 -4.96 12.25
C PHE A 103 -14.31 -6.14 11.66
N PRO A 104 -15.47 -5.89 11.02
CA PRO A 104 -16.17 -6.91 10.28
C PRO A 104 -15.31 -7.41 9.10
N ARG A 105 -15.52 -8.67 8.69
CA ARG A 105 -14.75 -9.35 7.64
C ARG A 105 -14.50 -8.54 6.36
N PRO A 106 -15.47 -7.77 5.83
CA PRO A 106 -15.22 -6.97 4.63
C PRO A 106 -14.12 -5.92 4.84
N LEU A 107 -14.07 -5.27 6.00
CA LEU A 107 -13.04 -4.26 6.28
C LEU A 107 -11.66 -4.90 6.51
N GLN A 108 -11.63 -6.11 7.08
CA GLN A 108 -10.39 -6.90 7.18
C GLN A 108 -9.86 -7.28 5.80
N ALA A 109 -10.72 -7.81 4.94
CA ALA A 109 -10.37 -8.14 3.55
C ALA A 109 -9.94 -6.89 2.76
N LEU A 110 -10.61 -5.75 2.97
CA LEU A 110 -10.19 -4.47 2.39
C LEU A 110 -8.82 -4.02 2.89
N HIS A 111 -8.46 -4.25 4.16
CA HIS A 111 -7.11 -3.96 4.65
C HIS A 111 -6.06 -4.85 3.96
N ALA A 112 -6.32 -6.15 3.78
CA ALA A 112 -5.42 -7.04 3.03
C ALA A 112 -5.30 -6.65 1.55
N PHE A 113 -6.41 -6.23 0.92
CA PHE A 113 -6.37 -5.69 -0.43
C PHE A 113 -5.59 -4.36 -0.48
N TYR A 114 -5.79 -3.48 0.50
CA TYR A 114 -5.06 -2.21 0.61
C TYR A 114 -3.55 -2.45 0.73
N TYR A 115 -3.13 -3.41 1.56
CA TYR A 115 -1.74 -3.88 1.61
C TYR A 115 -1.23 -4.29 0.22
N SER A 116 -2.04 -5.06 -0.54
CA SER A 116 -1.68 -5.48 -1.89
C SER A 116 -1.50 -4.30 -2.86
N THR A 117 -2.29 -3.24 -2.73
CA THR A 117 -2.07 -2.01 -3.51
C THR A 117 -0.75 -1.34 -3.15
N ILE A 118 -0.38 -1.31 -1.86
CA ILE A 118 0.81 -0.64 -1.34
C ILE A 118 2.09 -1.36 -1.74
N VAL A 119 2.08 -2.70 -1.79
CA VAL A 119 3.27 -3.43 -2.25
C VAL A 119 3.35 -3.58 -3.77
N THR A 120 2.39 -3.03 -4.53
CA THR A 120 2.33 -3.17 -6.00
C THR A 120 2.43 -1.83 -6.73
N TYR A 121 1.47 -0.91 -6.52
CA TYR A 121 1.36 0.32 -7.29
C TYR A 121 2.53 1.30 -7.17
N PRO A 122 3.18 1.44 -6.00
CA PRO A 122 4.33 2.33 -5.87
C PRO A 122 5.45 2.06 -6.86
N PHE A 123 5.71 0.80 -7.19
CA PHE A 123 6.71 0.43 -8.18
C PHE A 123 6.30 0.82 -9.60
N ILE A 124 5.02 0.66 -9.95
CA ILE A 124 4.46 1.14 -11.23
C ILE A 124 4.61 2.66 -11.32
N VAL A 125 4.22 3.39 -10.28
CA VAL A 125 4.33 4.85 -10.24
C VAL A 125 5.77 5.30 -10.40
N THR A 126 6.69 4.66 -9.69
CA THR A 126 8.12 4.97 -9.74
C THR A 126 8.65 4.73 -11.15
N ILE A 127 8.42 3.55 -11.74
CA ILE A 127 8.97 3.23 -13.07
C ILE A 127 8.33 4.08 -14.18
N VAL A 128 7.02 4.31 -14.15
CA VAL A 128 6.34 5.17 -15.12
C VAL A 128 6.86 6.60 -15.00
N TYR A 129 7.03 7.10 -13.78
CA TYR A 129 7.58 8.44 -13.60
C TYR A 129 8.98 8.55 -14.19
N TRP A 130 9.91 7.72 -13.74
CA TRP A 130 11.33 7.86 -14.12
C TRP A 130 11.65 7.42 -15.55
N ALA A 131 10.87 6.49 -16.13
CA ALA A 131 11.11 5.99 -17.48
C ALA A 131 10.28 6.67 -18.57
N ILE A 132 9.14 7.29 -18.23
CA ILE A 132 8.18 7.82 -19.22
C ILE A 132 7.90 9.31 -19.01
N ILE A 133 7.70 9.75 -17.77
CA ILE A 133 7.25 11.14 -17.47
C ILE A 133 8.44 12.08 -17.30
N TYR A 134 9.48 11.65 -16.60
CA TYR A 134 10.67 12.43 -16.36
C TYR A 134 11.41 12.71 -17.67
N SER A 135 11.85 13.95 -17.84
CA SER A 135 12.68 14.37 -18.98
C SER A 135 13.96 15.02 -18.45
N ALA A 136 15.10 14.55 -18.95
CA ALA A 136 16.40 15.14 -18.63
C ALA A 136 16.53 16.54 -19.24
N PRO A 137 17.31 17.46 -18.64
CA PRO A 137 18.26 17.28 -17.53
C PRO A 137 17.62 17.26 -16.13
N TRP A 138 18.44 17.18 -15.08
CA TRP A 138 17.99 17.27 -13.70
C TRP A 138 17.28 18.60 -13.42
N TYR A 139 16.36 18.60 -12.44
CA TYR A 139 15.58 19.79 -12.07
C TYR A 139 16.49 20.96 -11.67
N THR A 140 16.16 22.14 -12.17
CA THR A 140 16.84 23.38 -11.79
C THR A 140 16.32 23.90 -10.44
N GLU A 141 15.02 23.73 -10.19
CA GLU A 141 14.37 24.16 -8.96
C GLU A 141 14.43 23.09 -7.87
N GLN A 142 14.83 23.51 -6.67
CA GLN A 142 14.91 22.61 -5.52
C GLN A 142 13.55 22.04 -5.12
N PHE A 143 12.49 22.85 -5.26
CA PHE A 143 11.13 22.43 -4.98
C PHE A 143 10.67 21.29 -5.91
N GLU A 144 10.96 21.38 -7.20
CA GLU A 144 10.65 20.33 -8.16
C GLU A 144 11.42 19.04 -7.86
N ALA A 145 12.72 19.13 -7.58
CA ALA A 145 13.51 17.97 -7.18
C ALA A 145 12.95 17.33 -5.90
N PHE A 146 12.68 18.13 -4.88
CA PHE A 146 12.15 17.66 -3.59
C PHE A 146 10.79 16.97 -3.77
N SER A 147 9.84 17.63 -4.42
CA SER A 147 8.47 17.12 -4.57
C SER A 147 8.45 15.84 -5.40
N ASN A 148 9.22 15.77 -6.48
CA ASN A 148 9.26 14.60 -7.34
C ASN A 148 10.02 13.42 -6.73
N ILE A 149 11.15 13.64 -6.06
CA ILE A 149 11.84 12.57 -5.32
C ILE A 149 10.93 12.02 -4.21
N SER A 150 10.27 12.90 -3.47
CA SER A 150 9.40 12.47 -2.37
C SER A 150 8.22 11.64 -2.89
N GLN A 151 7.52 12.12 -3.92
CA GLN A 151 6.33 11.46 -4.43
C GLN A 151 6.64 10.21 -5.28
N HIS A 152 7.68 10.27 -6.11
CA HIS A 152 7.95 9.27 -7.16
C HIS A 152 9.19 8.42 -6.88
N GLY A 153 10.11 8.86 -6.03
CA GLY A 153 11.23 8.05 -5.56
C GLY A 153 10.89 7.27 -4.30
N LEU A 154 10.49 7.98 -3.24
CA LEU A 154 10.25 7.36 -1.93
C LEU A 154 9.01 6.46 -1.88
N ASN A 155 8.09 6.56 -2.85
CA ASN A 155 6.97 5.64 -3.02
C ASN A 155 7.43 4.17 -2.94
N SER A 156 8.43 3.82 -3.77
CA SER A 156 9.00 2.46 -3.79
C SER A 156 9.74 2.12 -2.50
N ALA A 157 10.43 3.09 -1.88
CA ALA A 157 11.11 2.86 -0.61
C ALA A 157 10.12 2.49 0.51
N PHE A 158 8.97 3.16 0.56
CA PHE A 158 7.91 2.85 1.52
C PHE A 158 7.23 1.51 1.22
N ALA A 159 7.01 1.17 -0.06
CA ALA A 159 6.53 -0.17 -0.43
C ALA A 159 7.53 -1.27 -0.03
N LEU A 160 8.83 -1.04 -0.24
CA LEU A 160 9.89 -1.96 0.17
C LEU A 160 9.93 -2.15 1.68
N PHE A 161 9.70 -1.10 2.48
CA PHE A 161 9.58 -1.24 3.93
C PHE A 161 8.50 -2.27 4.31
N GLU A 162 7.31 -2.19 3.71
CA GLU A 162 6.19 -3.11 3.96
C GLU A 162 6.39 -4.52 3.37
N ILE A 163 7.26 -4.67 2.37
CA ILE A 163 7.68 -5.99 1.86
C ILE A 163 8.72 -6.62 2.78
N VAL A 164 9.69 -5.83 3.24
CA VAL A 164 10.89 -6.37 3.92
C VAL A 164 10.68 -6.53 5.41
N ILE A 165 10.03 -5.60 6.11
CA ILE A 165 10.07 -5.53 7.58
C ILE A 165 8.93 -6.32 8.28
N PRO A 166 7.64 -6.10 7.97
CA PRO A 166 6.53 -6.82 8.61
C PRO A 166 6.61 -8.33 8.39
N ARG A 167 5.83 -9.13 9.13
CA ARG A 167 5.69 -10.59 8.93
C ARG A 167 4.53 -10.98 8.01
N THR A 168 3.97 -10.03 7.27
CA THR A 168 2.92 -10.29 6.28
C THR A 168 3.33 -11.44 5.36
N SER A 169 2.41 -12.36 5.07
CA SER A 169 2.75 -13.56 4.29
C SER A 169 2.37 -13.44 2.83
N ALA A 170 3.01 -14.23 1.98
CA ALA A 170 2.63 -14.27 0.57
C ALA A 170 1.20 -14.81 0.36
N ALA A 171 0.68 -15.57 1.33
CA ALA A 171 -0.70 -16.05 1.32
C ALA A 171 -1.73 -14.92 1.54
N GLN A 172 -1.34 -13.84 2.23
CA GLN A 172 -2.21 -12.65 2.41
C GLN A 172 -2.36 -11.83 1.12
N LEU A 173 -1.44 -11.98 0.15
CA LEU A 173 -1.65 -11.52 -1.21
C LEU A 173 -2.53 -12.55 -1.94
N GLU A 174 -3.83 -12.49 -1.71
CA GLU A 174 -4.77 -13.41 -2.37
C GLU A 174 -4.79 -13.19 -3.88
N TRP A 175 -4.98 -14.27 -4.66
CA TRP A 175 -5.02 -14.19 -6.12
C TRP A 175 -6.15 -13.29 -6.64
N VAL A 176 -7.25 -13.19 -5.89
CA VAL A 176 -8.35 -12.27 -6.23
C VAL A 176 -7.93 -10.81 -6.14
N HIS A 177 -6.93 -10.47 -5.32
CA HIS A 177 -6.41 -9.11 -5.26
C HIS A 177 -5.84 -8.66 -6.61
N MET A 178 -5.21 -9.56 -7.37
CA MET A 178 -4.71 -9.24 -8.70
C MET A 178 -5.84 -8.74 -9.64
N LEU A 179 -7.01 -9.39 -9.61
CA LEU A 179 -8.18 -8.92 -10.35
C LEU A 179 -8.63 -7.52 -9.88
N TRP A 180 -8.73 -7.32 -8.57
CA TRP A 180 -9.14 -6.03 -8.01
C TRP A 180 -8.14 -4.91 -8.27
N LEU A 181 -6.84 -5.21 -8.36
CA LEU A 181 -5.83 -4.25 -8.77
C LEU A 181 -6.08 -3.77 -10.22
N ILE A 182 -6.35 -4.70 -11.14
CA ILE A 182 -6.70 -4.33 -12.52
C ILE A 182 -8.00 -3.50 -12.56
N ILE A 183 -8.99 -3.84 -11.75
CA ILE A 183 -10.23 -3.05 -11.65
C ILE A 183 -9.94 -1.63 -11.18
N VAL A 184 -9.09 -1.44 -10.16
CA VAL A 184 -8.70 -0.10 -9.69
C VAL A 184 -7.95 0.69 -10.77
N LEU A 185 -7.06 0.05 -11.53
CA LEU A 185 -6.40 0.70 -12.67
C LEU A 185 -7.39 1.09 -13.78
N ALA A 186 -8.39 0.25 -14.05
CA ALA A 186 -9.45 0.55 -15.01
C ALA A 186 -10.35 1.71 -14.55
N LEU A 187 -10.69 1.75 -13.25
CA LEU A 187 -11.42 2.86 -12.64
C LEU A 187 -10.60 4.15 -12.71
N TYR A 188 -9.29 4.08 -12.48
CA TYR A 188 -8.40 5.21 -12.67
C TYR A 188 -8.38 5.69 -14.13
N LEU A 189 -8.29 4.78 -15.10
CA LEU A 189 -8.35 5.13 -16.53
C LEU A 189 -9.66 5.87 -16.86
N ALA A 190 -10.79 5.39 -16.34
CA ALA A 190 -12.07 6.09 -16.48
C ALA A 190 -12.01 7.50 -15.87
N LEU A 191 -11.45 7.65 -14.67
CA LEU A 191 -11.25 8.96 -14.03
C LEU A 191 -10.37 9.90 -14.87
N ALA A 192 -9.32 9.39 -15.50
CA ALA A 192 -8.44 10.18 -16.37
C ALA A 192 -9.20 10.75 -17.58
N TYR A 193 -10.06 9.96 -18.22
CA TYR A 193 -10.90 10.45 -19.31
C TYR A 193 -12.04 11.36 -18.82
N VAL A 194 -12.64 11.10 -17.66
CA VAL A 194 -13.58 12.05 -17.04
C VAL A 194 -12.91 13.39 -16.79
N THR A 195 -11.65 13.40 -16.33
CA THR A 195 -10.86 14.62 -16.15
C THR A 195 -10.66 15.35 -17.47
N TYR A 196 -10.33 14.63 -18.55
CA TYR A 196 -10.23 15.24 -19.87
C TYR A 196 -11.54 15.92 -20.29
N TYR A 197 -12.68 15.24 -20.18
CA TYR A 197 -13.97 15.81 -20.58
C TYR A 197 -14.46 16.95 -19.67
N THR A 198 -14.12 16.94 -18.39
CA THR A 198 -14.63 17.93 -17.43
C THR A 198 -13.68 19.10 -17.17
N GLN A 199 -12.36 18.90 -17.39
CA GLN A 199 -11.32 19.88 -17.07
C GLN A 199 -10.44 20.25 -18.27
N GLY A 200 -10.62 19.59 -19.42
CA GLY A 200 -10.00 19.95 -20.69
C GLY A 200 -8.53 19.55 -20.84
N PHE A 201 -8.01 18.63 -20.02
CA PHE A 201 -6.62 18.16 -20.12
C PHE A 201 -6.49 16.66 -19.85
N TYR A 202 -5.48 16.03 -20.47
CA TYR A 202 -5.09 14.65 -20.15
C TYR A 202 -4.13 14.64 -18.96
N THR A 203 -4.38 13.77 -17.98
CA THR A 203 -3.49 13.59 -16.81
C THR A 203 -2.11 13.10 -17.22
N TYR A 204 -2.01 12.33 -18.30
CA TYR A 204 -0.75 11.91 -18.87
C TYR A 204 -0.78 12.05 -20.37
N ASP A 205 0.27 12.64 -20.92
CA ASP A 205 0.43 12.84 -22.36
C ASP A 205 0.33 11.55 -23.17
N PHE A 206 0.77 10.41 -22.61
CA PHE A 206 0.69 9.11 -23.27
C PHE A 206 -0.74 8.56 -23.41
N LEU A 207 -1.74 9.16 -22.74
CA LEU A 207 -3.16 8.82 -22.90
C LEU A 207 -3.86 9.64 -23.99
N ASN A 208 -3.20 10.69 -24.50
CA ASN A 208 -3.76 11.55 -25.52
C ASN A 208 -3.80 10.82 -26.88
N ILE A 209 -5.00 10.46 -27.32
CA ILE A 209 -5.24 9.73 -28.58
C ILE A 209 -4.91 10.61 -29.79
N ASP A 210 -5.24 11.90 -29.75
CA ASP A 210 -4.99 12.83 -30.86
C ASP A 210 -3.48 13.03 -31.09
N LYS A 211 -2.69 12.98 -30.01
CA LYS A 211 -1.22 13.13 -30.06
C LYS A 211 -0.50 11.83 -30.43
N ASN A 212 -0.94 10.69 -29.91
CA ASN A 212 -0.19 9.42 -30.01
C ASN A 212 -0.79 8.39 -30.97
N GLY A 213 -2.05 8.56 -31.36
CA GLY A 213 -2.83 7.55 -32.08
C GLY A 213 -3.35 6.43 -31.17
N SER A 214 -4.47 5.82 -31.55
CA SER A 214 -5.16 4.80 -30.75
C SER A 214 -4.31 3.57 -30.44
N GLY A 215 -3.48 3.12 -31.39
CA GLY A 215 -2.60 1.96 -31.21
C GLY A 215 -1.56 2.14 -30.11
N LYS A 216 -0.90 3.31 -30.03
CA LYS A 216 0.09 3.59 -28.97
C LYS A 216 -0.57 3.76 -27.61
N VAL A 217 -1.70 4.47 -27.55
CA VAL A 217 -2.46 4.63 -26.30
C VAL A 217 -2.92 3.27 -25.76
N ALA A 218 -3.45 2.40 -26.63
CA ALA A 218 -3.83 1.04 -26.24
C ALA A 218 -2.62 0.24 -25.71
N ALA A 219 -1.45 0.37 -26.35
CA ALA A 219 -0.23 -0.27 -25.87
C ALA A 219 0.20 0.23 -24.49
N TYR A 220 0.09 1.53 -24.19
CA TYR A 220 0.34 2.05 -22.84
C TYR A 220 -0.64 1.51 -21.80
N ILE A 221 -1.93 1.49 -22.11
CA ILE A 221 -2.97 0.98 -21.20
C ILE A 221 -2.72 -0.49 -20.86
N ILE A 222 -2.51 -1.33 -21.88
CA ILE A 222 -2.23 -2.76 -21.71
C ILE A 222 -0.89 -2.96 -21.00
N GLY A 223 0.14 -2.19 -21.38
CA GLY A 223 1.47 -2.24 -20.77
C GLY A 223 1.43 -1.95 -19.27
N ILE A 224 0.69 -0.93 -18.83
CA ILE A 224 0.52 -0.61 -17.40
C ILE A 224 -0.26 -1.70 -16.67
N ALA A 225 -1.30 -2.27 -17.28
CA ALA A 225 -2.05 -3.38 -16.68
C ALA A 225 -1.15 -4.63 -16.49
N VAL A 226 -0.35 -4.97 -17.51
CA VAL A 226 0.64 -6.06 -17.43
C VAL A 226 1.71 -5.76 -16.39
N ALA A 227 2.22 -4.52 -16.33
CA ALA A 227 3.17 -4.12 -15.29
C ALA A 227 2.57 -4.32 -13.89
N GLY A 228 1.29 -4.02 -13.69
CA GLY A 228 0.59 -4.30 -12.43
C GLY A 228 0.59 -5.77 -12.03
N ILE A 229 0.35 -6.68 -12.99
CA ILE A 229 0.43 -8.14 -12.75
C ILE A 229 1.86 -8.54 -12.39
N VAL A 230 2.85 -8.05 -13.17
CA VAL A 230 4.26 -8.38 -12.96
C VAL A 230 4.73 -7.91 -11.58
N PHE A 231 4.46 -6.67 -11.19
CA PHE A 231 4.85 -6.16 -9.88
C PHE A 231 4.12 -6.85 -8.73
N TYR A 232 2.85 -7.24 -8.91
CA TYR A 232 2.14 -8.05 -7.92
C TYR A 232 2.84 -9.40 -7.70
N LEU A 233 3.25 -10.08 -8.78
CA LEU A 233 3.98 -11.35 -8.69
C LEU A 233 5.36 -11.18 -8.07
N ILE A 234 6.08 -10.10 -8.42
CA ILE A 234 7.38 -9.75 -7.81
C ILE A 234 7.20 -9.51 -6.31
N ALA A 235 6.24 -8.67 -5.90
CA ALA A 235 5.98 -8.39 -4.49
C ALA A 235 5.62 -9.67 -3.72
N LYS A 236 4.73 -10.49 -4.27
CA LYS A 236 4.37 -11.78 -3.68
C LYS A 236 5.57 -12.72 -3.56
N GLY A 237 6.44 -12.78 -4.57
CA GLY A 237 7.68 -13.55 -4.55
C GLY A 237 8.70 -13.04 -3.52
N LEU A 238 8.88 -11.72 -3.41
CA LEU A 238 9.77 -11.10 -2.43
C LEU A 238 9.27 -11.33 -1.00
N ILE A 239 7.97 -11.22 -0.75
CA ILE A 239 7.35 -11.51 0.55
C ILE A 239 7.53 -12.98 0.89
N TRP A 240 7.29 -13.89 -0.07
CA TRP A 240 7.52 -15.32 0.13
C TRP A 240 8.98 -15.63 0.46
N LEU A 241 9.92 -15.01 -0.27
CA LEU A 241 11.35 -15.18 -0.02
C LEU A 241 11.72 -14.69 1.37
N ARG A 242 11.22 -13.50 1.77
CA ARG A 242 11.43 -12.96 3.11
C ARG A 242 10.86 -13.88 4.18
N GLU A 243 9.62 -14.35 4.03
CA GLU A 243 8.98 -15.31 4.93
C GLU A 243 9.81 -16.60 5.06
N TRP A 244 10.28 -17.17 3.96
CA TRP A 244 11.13 -18.37 3.97
C TRP A 244 12.47 -18.12 4.67
N ILE A 245 13.16 -17.01 4.39
CA ILE A 245 14.42 -16.67 5.06
C ILE A 245 14.17 -16.49 6.56
N THR A 246 13.22 -15.63 6.95
CA THR A 246 13.06 -15.22 8.34
C THR A 246 12.44 -16.34 9.18
N GLU A 247 11.41 -17.02 8.69
CA GLU A 247 10.68 -17.99 9.48
C GLU A 247 11.28 -19.40 9.38
N LYS A 248 11.75 -19.83 8.20
CA LYS A 248 12.29 -21.19 8.02
C LYS A 248 13.80 -21.29 8.21
N LYS A 249 14.58 -20.29 7.78
CA LYS A 249 16.05 -20.33 7.90
C LYS A 249 16.56 -19.72 9.21
N LEU A 250 15.97 -18.61 9.64
CA LEU A 250 16.39 -17.93 10.87
C LEU A 250 15.56 -18.32 12.11
N GLY A 251 14.52 -19.15 11.94
CA GLY A 251 13.69 -19.64 13.05
C GLY A 251 12.86 -18.55 13.74
N MET A 252 12.56 -17.46 13.04
CA MET A 252 11.85 -16.29 13.58
C MET A 252 10.34 -16.37 13.35
N ASP A 253 9.82 -17.59 13.16
CA ASP A 253 8.38 -17.82 13.07
C ASP A 253 7.68 -17.41 14.36
N GLY A 254 6.49 -16.83 14.23
CA GLY A 254 5.72 -16.29 15.35
C GLY A 254 6.40 -15.16 16.13
N LYS A 255 7.53 -14.58 15.67
CA LYS A 255 8.23 -13.56 16.46
C LYS A 255 7.34 -12.36 16.75
N PHE A 256 7.26 -12.00 18.04
CA PHE A 256 6.35 -11.00 18.60
C PHE A 256 4.84 -11.28 18.43
N ALA A 257 4.44 -12.46 17.95
CA ALA A 257 3.05 -12.91 17.99
C ALA A 257 2.70 -13.38 19.41
N GLN A 258 1.73 -12.73 20.04
CA GLN A 258 1.14 -13.23 21.27
C GLN A 258 0.19 -14.36 20.89
N GLN A 259 0.59 -15.60 21.16
CA GLN A 259 -0.35 -16.71 21.04
C GLN A 259 -1.45 -16.51 22.09
N ARG A 260 -2.72 -16.46 21.67
CA ARG A 260 -3.84 -16.65 22.58
C ARG A 260 -3.80 -18.09 23.08
N PHE A 261 -2.96 -18.38 24.07
CA PHE A 261 -3.21 -19.51 24.95
C PHE A 261 -4.51 -19.20 25.69
N ARG A 262 -5.60 -19.79 25.21
CA ARG A 262 -6.84 -19.88 25.94
C ARG A 262 -6.52 -20.76 27.15
N ASN A 263 -6.25 -20.17 28.30
CA ASN A 263 -6.12 -20.87 29.58
C ASN A 263 -7.43 -21.61 29.89
N TYR A 264 -7.61 -22.81 29.34
CA TYR A 264 -8.72 -23.71 29.66
C TYR A 264 -8.29 -24.87 30.58
N ASP A 265 -6.99 -25.02 30.85
CA ASP A 265 -6.46 -26.19 31.55
C ASP A 265 -6.15 -25.96 33.05
N THR A 266 -6.52 -24.81 33.64
CA THR A 266 -6.20 -24.51 35.05
C THR A 266 -7.38 -24.68 36.03
N GLU A 267 -8.58 -25.06 35.58
CA GLU A 267 -9.76 -25.20 36.47
C GLU A 267 -10.39 -26.62 36.55
N LEU A 268 -9.68 -27.67 36.13
CA LEU A 268 -10.12 -29.06 36.34
C LEU A 268 -9.07 -29.84 37.14
N GLY A 269 -8.88 -29.44 38.40
CA GLY A 269 -7.78 -29.97 39.21
C GLY A 269 -7.99 -30.01 40.71
N THR A 270 -9.22 -30.05 41.23
CA THR A 270 -9.48 -30.45 42.63
C THR A 270 -10.89 -30.98 42.81
N ILE A 271 -11.10 -32.25 42.41
CA ILE A 271 -12.10 -33.09 43.06
C ILE A 271 -11.31 -34.14 43.84
N THR A 272 -10.92 -33.79 45.07
CA THR A 272 -10.49 -34.78 46.05
C THR A 272 -11.72 -35.55 46.50
N SER A 273 -11.89 -36.79 46.02
CA SER A 273 -12.80 -37.74 46.65
C SER A 273 -12.21 -38.16 47.99
N LYS A 274 -12.91 -37.87 49.09
CA LYS A 274 -12.65 -38.52 50.37
C LYS A 274 -13.43 -39.83 50.41
N HIS A 275 -12.69 -40.91 50.65
CA HIS A 275 -13.21 -42.14 51.27
C HIS A 275 -13.49 -41.89 52.75
#